data_AF-A0A1I3G5F3-F1
#
_entry.id   AF-A0A1I3G5F3-F1
#
_cell.length_a   1.000
_cell.length_b   1.000
_cell.length_c   1.000
_cell.angle_alpha   90.00
_cell.angle_beta   90.00
_cell.angle_gamma   90.00
#
_symmetry.space_group_name_H-M   'P 1'
#
loop_
_entity.id
_entity.type
_entity.pdbx_description
1 polymer ?
#
loop_
_entity_poly.entity_id
_entity_poly.type
_entity_poly.pdbx_seq_one_letter_code
_entity_poly.pdbx_strand_id
1 'polypeptide(L)'
;MRLQFLAITCIAWIAINYGSICLAEVTEKPDNDPSNFIDVSQEFVVCTGWHALCSASPDCRMNGDKADCDCLRVNEPHIVATSEIQDLVAKRMTLTKCTKEYPCDVDQAPVCKAIKDGKYEVDNVKYNWVSTYSYRGWCSLLEYKPIACDQYTPDYTGDLYWAICDAAPCTENPNSSNSDKPLSCQCRVKNTPFVGFGSCTGANGGIMSSFPLWAWDFQRNTYPFAMPGYEYVQGACATFKSDPLPSR
;
A
#
# COMPACT_ATOMS: atom_id res chain seq x y z
N MET A 1 -29.85 -44.50 50.58
CA MET A 1 -30.17 -43.09 50.27
C MET A 1 -29.36 -42.22 51.23
N ARG A 2 -28.62 -41.22 50.71
CA ARG A 2 -27.94 -40.09 51.42
C ARG A 2 -27.05 -40.36 52.66
N LEU A 3 -25.87 -39.70 52.66
CA LEU A 3 -25.24 -38.84 53.71
C LEU A 3 -25.64 -39.11 55.19
N GLN A 4 -24.78 -39.06 56.22
CA GLN A 4 -23.38 -38.56 56.43
C GLN A 4 -22.88 -39.08 57.82
N PHE A 5 -21.79 -38.70 58.53
CA PHE A 5 -20.73 -37.66 58.44
C PHE A 5 -19.55 -38.00 59.40
N LEU A 6 -18.44 -37.24 59.30
CA LEU A 6 -17.49 -36.81 60.38
C LEU A 6 -16.53 -37.79 61.09
N ALA A 7 -15.43 -37.16 61.57
CA ALA A 7 -14.32 -37.60 62.46
C ALA A 7 -13.06 -38.16 61.76
N ILE A 8 -11.89 -37.49 61.64
CA ILE A 8 -11.04 -36.60 62.49
C ILE A 8 -9.83 -37.35 63.10
N THR A 9 -8.64 -37.04 62.54
CA THR A 9 -7.25 -37.12 63.07
C THR A 9 -6.71 -38.40 63.74
N CYS A 10 -5.61 -38.95 63.20
CA CYS A 10 -4.23 -38.83 63.73
C CYS A 10 -3.24 -39.54 62.78
N ILE A 11 -2.31 -38.84 62.10
CA ILE A 11 -0.98 -38.37 62.58
C ILE A 11 0.05 -39.50 62.77
N ALA A 12 0.84 -39.70 61.71
CA ALA A 12 2.27 -40.06 61.69
C ALA A 12 2.80 -39.48 60.36
N TRP A 13 3.69 -38.48 60.25
CA TRP A 13 5.00 -38.29 60.87
C TRP A 13 5.95 -39.48 60.69
N ILE A 14 6.75 -39.42 59.62
CA ILE A 14 8.22 -39.46 59.70
C ILE A 14 8.81 -38.80 58.43
N ALA A 15 10.03 -38.30 58.56
CA ALA A 15 10.81 -37.51 57.59
C ALA A 15 10.73 -38.04 56.13
N ILE A 16 10.57 -37.19 55.10
CA ILE A 16 11.53 -36.15 54.65
C ILE A 16 12.94 -36.72 54.45
N ASN A 17 13.32 -36.97 53.20
CA ASN A 17 14.62 -36.52 52.74
C ASN A 17 14.55 -36.09 51.27
N TYR A 18 15.37 -35.11 50.90
CA TYR A 18 15.17 -34.34 49.66
C TYR A 18 15.85 -34.99 48.44
N GLY A 19 15.16 -34.91 47.30
CA GLY A 19 15.60 -35.38 45.99
C GLY A 19 14.54 -35.05 44.95
N SER A 20 14.37 -33.76 44.66
CA SER A 20 13.17 -33.21 44.02
C SER A 20 12.92 -33.74 42.60
N ILE A 21 11.98 -34.69 42.49
CA ILE A 21 11.33 -35.06 41.22
C ILE A 21 9.91 -34.51 41.27
N CYS A 22 9.67 -33.42 40.54
CA CYS A 22 8.33 -32.94 40.19
C CYS A 22 8.33 -32.40 38.75
N LEU A 23 7.32 -32.59 37.87
CA LEU A 23 6.05 -33.34 37.94
C LEU A 23 5.17 -33.09 39.19
N ALA A 24 4.09 -32.31 39.14
CA ALA A 24 3.32 -31.90 37.97
C ALA A 24 2.34 -30.75 38.30
N GLU A 25 1.82 -30.13 37.22
CA GLU A 25 0.48 -29.51 37.12
C GLU A 25 0.08 -28.41 38.13
N VAL A 26 -1.19 -27.97 38.01
CA VAL A 26 -1.83 -26.82 38.70
C VAL A 26 -1.29 -25.46 38.22
N THR A 27 -2.03 -24.62 37.49
CA THR A 27 -3.49 -24.58 37.27
C THR A 27 -3.82 -24.29 35.81
N GLU A 28 -4.88 -24.92 35.27
CA GLU A 28 -5.62 -24.36 34.15
C GLU A 28 -6.26 -23.03 34.58
N LYS A 29 -5.62 -21.91 34.26
CA LYS A 29 -6.33 -20.66 34.11
C LYS A 29 -6.81 -20.61 32.65
N PRO A 30 -8.13 -20.58 32.38
CA PRO A 30 -8.57 -20.28 31.03
C PRO A 30 -8.23 -18.82 30.74
N ASP A 31 -7.25 -18.59 29.86
CA ASP A 31 -7.05 -17.28 29.25
C ASP A 31 -8.16 -17.03 28.21
N ASN A 32 -9.39 -16.96 28.73
CA ASN A 32 -10.59 -16.42 28.09
C ASN A 32 -10.53 -14.88 28.07
N ASP A 33 -9.36 -14.33 27.78
CA ASP A 33 -9.22 -12.99 27.26
C ASP A 33 -8.82 -13.18 25.79
N PRO A 34 -9.69 -12.92 24.81
CA PRO A 34 -9.29 -12.97 23.42
C PRO A 34 -8.21 -11.91 23.25
N SER A 35 -6.96 -12.35 23.16
CA SER A 35 -5.82 -11.47 22.90
C SER A 35 -6.04 -10.84 21.54
N ASN A 36 -6.61 -9.64 21.56
CA ASN A 36 -6.89 -8.82 20.40
C ASN A 36 -5.55 -8.25 19.90
N PHE A 37 -4.69 -9.14 19.42
CA PHE A 37 -3.71 -8.86 18.40
C PHE A 37 -4.49 -8.38 17.18
N ILE A 38 -4.71 -7.07 17.14
CA ILE A 38 -5.14 -6.36 15.93
C ILE A 38 -3.97 -6.49 14.97
N ASP A 39 -3.91 -7.60 14.24
CA ASP A 39 -2.78 -7.91 13.39
C ASP A 39 -2.67 -6.82 12.32
N VAL A 40 -1.58 -6.07 12.40
CA VAL A 40 -1.43 -4.82 11.66
C VAL A 40 -1.07 -5.20 10.24
N SER A 41 -1.96 -4.90 9.29
CA SER A 41 -1.74 -5.22 7.88
C SER A 41 -0.40 -4.67 7.36
N GLN A 42 0.20 -5.41 6.44
CA GLN A 42 1.40 -4.99 5.72
C GLN A 42 1.06 -3.74 4.89
N GLU A 43 1.84 -2.67 5.06
CA GLU A 43 1.55 -1.36 4.45
C GLU A 43 1.70 -1.37 2.91
N PHE A 44 2.67 -2.15 2.42
CA PHE A 44 3.02 -2.25 1.01
C PHE A 44 3.21 -3.71 0.60
N VAL A 45 2.53 -4.14 -0.46
CA VAL A 45 2.75 -5.46 -1.09
C VAL A 45 3.40 -5.29 -2.46
N VAL A 46 4.26 -6.25 -2.83
CA VAL A 46 4.97 -6.24 -4.12
C VAL A 46 4.29 -7.20 -5.09
N CYS A 47 4.01 -6.72 -6.29
CA CYS A 47 3.39 -7.47 -7.38
C CYS A 47 4.34 -7.48 -8.60
N THR A 48 4.12 -8.36 -9.57
CA THR A 48 4.84 -8.34 -10.86
C THR A 48 3.91 -8.39 -12.06
N GLY A 49 4.23 -7.61 -13.09
CA GLY A 49 3.61 -7.71 -14.41
C GLY A 49 3.20 -6.37 -14.97
N TRP A 50 2.19 -6.41 -15.84
CA TRP A 50 1.64 -5.24 -16.51
C TRP A 50 0.83 -4.36 -15.55
N HIS A 51 1.18 -3.08 -15.47
CA HIS A 51 0.42 -2.08 -14.72
C HIS A 51 0.46 -0.71 -15.41
N ALA A 52 -0.33 0.25 -14.90
CA ALA A 52 -0.30 1.64 -15.33
C ALA A 52 0.60 2.46 -14.40
N LEU A 53 1.20 3.54 -14.90
CA LEU A 53 2.09 4.38 -14.11
C LEU A 53 1.77 5.88 -14.30
N CYS A 54 1.26 6.48 -13.22
CA CYS A 54 0.83 7.87 -13.15
C CYS A 54 1.67 8.74 -12.20
N SER A 55 2.79 8.26 -11.66
CA SER A 55 3.61 9.03 -10.70
C SER A 55 4.09 10.35 -11.32
N ALA A 56 3.85 11.48 -10.64
CA ALA A 56 4.11 12.84 -11.15
C ALA A 56 3.45 13.20 -12.49
N SER A 57 2.36 12.54 -12.89
CA SER A 57 1.62 12.93 -14.09
C SER A 57 1.03 14.34 -13.92
N PRO A 58 1.46 15.36 -14.70
CA PRO A 58 1.02 16.74 -14.48
C PRO A 58 -0.28 17.08 -15.21
N ASP A 59 -0.83 16.16 -15.99
CA ASP A 59 -1.89 16.34 -16.98
C ASP A 59 -3.26 15.79 -16.52
N CYS A 60 -3.44 15.58 -15.20
CA CYS A 60 -4.68 15.04 -14.64
C CYS A 60 -5.83 16.05 -14.72
N ARG A 61 -6.90 15.69 -15.42
CA ARG A 61 -8.05 16.57 -15.67
C ARG A 61 -9.10 16.33 -14.58
N MET A 62 -9.45 17.36 -13.81
CA MET A 62 -10.46 17.21 -12.75
C MET A 62 -11.84 16.84 -13.32
N ASN A 63 -12.49 15.90 -12.66
CA ASN A 63 -13.79 15.34 -13.02
C ASN A 63 -14.60 15.08 -11.73
N GLY A 64 -14.96 16.17 -11.04
CA GLY A 64 -15.62 16.11 -9.73
C GLY A 64 -14.65 15.76 -8.60
N ASP A 65 -14.92 14.66 -7.89
CA ASP A 65 -14.08 14.08 -6.84
C ASP A 65 -13.00 13.12 -7.38
N LYS A 66 -13.02 12.84 -8.68
CA LYS A 66 -12.00 12.09 -9.43
C LYS A 66 -11.23 13.02 -10.37
N ALA A 67 -10.07 12.57 -10.83
CA ALA A 67 -9.32 13.21 -11.90
C ALA A 67 -8.80 12.15 -12.87
N ASP A 68 -8.98 12.39 -14.17
CA ASP A 68 -8.57 11.49 -15.23
C ASP A 68 -7.16 11.86 -15.70
N CYS A 69 -6.19 10.98 -15.41
CA CYS A 69 -4.77 11.16 -15.76
C CYS A 69 -4.39 10.26 -16.95
N ASP A 70 -3.72 10.80 -17.96
CA ASP A 70 -3.11 10.00 -19.04
C ASP A 70 -1.76 9.43 -18.56
N CYS A 71 -1.60 8.11 -18.56
CA CYS A 71 -0.55 7.38 -17.84
C CYS A 71 0.20 6.35 -18.71
N LEU A 72 1.44 6.04 -18.31
CA LEU A 72 2.34 5.12 -19.02
C LEU A 72 1.92 3.66 -18.83
N ARG A 73 2.38 2.80 -19.76
CA ARG A 73 2.19 1.34 -19.74
C ARG A 73 3.54 0.66 -19.50
N VAL A 74 3.63 -0.17 -18.47
CA VAL A 74 4.89 -0.77 -17.98
C VAL A 74 4.71 -2.22 -17.56
N ASN A 75 5.79 -3.01 -17.60
CA ASN A 75 5.82 -4.41 -17.19
C ASN A 75 7.02 -4.72 -16.28
N GLU A 76 6.83 -4.69 -14.97
CA GLU A 76 7.91 -4.82 -13.99
C GLU A 76 7.43 -5.21 -12.58
N PRO A 77 8.33 -5.38 -11.58
CA PRO A 77 7.94 -5.40 -10.18
C PRO A 77 7.43 -4.02 -9.73
N HIS A 78 6.26 -4.01 -9.07
CA HIS A 78 5.55 -2.79 -8.71
C HIS A 78 4.92 -2.89 -7.32
N ILE A 79 4.67 -1.75 -6.67
CA ILE A 79 4.26 -1.67 -5.26
C ILE A 79 2.82 -1.18 -5.14
N VAL A 80 2.02 -1.88 -4.34
CA VAL A 80 0.65 -1.49 -4.00
C VAL A 80 0.57 -1.14 -2.52
N ALA A 81 0.26 0.13 -2.21
CA ALA A 81 -0.09 0.57 -0.87
C ALA A 81 -1.45 -0.04 -0.47
N THR A 82 -1.49 -0.83 0.60
CA THR A 82 -2.69 -1.62 0.96
C THR A 82 -3.84 -0.74 1.47
N SER A 83 -3.52 0.44 2.00
CA SER A 83 -4.50 1.47 2.36
C SER A 83 -5.25 2.04 1.15
N GLU A 84 -4.63 2.06 -0.03
CA GLU A 84 -5.17 2.76 -1.22
C GLU A 84 -5.95 1.85 -2.18
N ILE A 85 -5.86 0.53 -2.01
CA ILE A 85 -6.63 -0.46 -2.79
C ILE A 85 -8.11 -0.07 -2.82
N GLN A 86 -8.67 0.06 -4.03
CA GLN A 86 -10.05 0.49 -4.27
C GLN A 86 -11.00 -0.70 -4.46
N ASP A 87 -10.51 -1.82 -5.01
CA ASP A 87 -11.23 -3.09 -5.02
C ASP A 87 -11.47 -3.58 -3.59
N LEU A 88 -12.73 -3.53 -3.15
CA LEU A 88 -13.11 -3.81 -1.76
C LEU A 88 -12.94 -5.29 -1.37
N VAL A 89 -12.95 -6.21 -2.34
CA VAL A 89 -12.78 -7.65 -2.09
C VAL A 89 -11.29 -7.97 -2.00
N ALA A 90 -10.52 -7.56 -3.01
CA ALA A 90 -9.07 -7.70 -3.02
C ALA A 90 -8.41 -6.98 -1.83
N LYS A 91 -8.92 -5.80 -1.43
CA LYS A 91 -8.48 -5.08 -0.23
C LYS A 91 -8.68 -5.89 1.03
N ARG A 92 -9.90 -6.35 1.32
CA ARG A 92 -10.20 -7.15 2.52
C ARG A 92 -9.33 -8.40 2.56
N MET A 93 -9.28 -9.16 1.46
CA MET A 93 -8.45 -10.36 1.38
C MET A 93 -6.95 -10.07 1.56
N THR A 94 -6.45 -8.94 1.06
CA THR A 94 -5.04 -8.53 1.24
C THR A 94 -4.74 -8.10 2.66
N LEU A 95 -5.58 -7.25 3.26
CA LEU A 95 -5.41 -6.79 4.65
C LEU A 95 -5.50 -7.93 5.68
N THR A 96 -6.27 -8.98 5.38
CA THR A 96 -6.39 -10.19 6.23
C THR A 96 -5.30 -11.24 5.98
N LYS A 97 -4.73 -11.33 4.76
CA LYS A 97 -3.68 -12.31 4.45
C LYS A 97 -2.26 -11.78 4.70
N CYS A 98 -2.02 -10.51 4.42
CA CYS A 98 -0.70 -9.91 4.36
C CYS A 98 -0.54 -8.94 5.53
N THR A 99 0.16 -9.37 6.58
CA THR A 99 0.25 -8.64 7.85
C THR A 99 1.71 -8.40 8.26
N LYS A 100 1.95 -7.68 9.36
CA LYS A 100 3.31 -7.40 9.84
C LYS A 100 3.94 -8.59 10.56
N GLU A 101 3.14 -9.51 11.09
CA GLU A 101 3.63 -10.81 11.59
C GLU A 101 3.76 -11.83 10.45
N TYR A 102 2.82 -11.84 9.50
CA TYR A 102 2.78 -12.74 8.35
C TYR A 102 2.80 -11.94 7.02
N PRO A 103 3.94 -11.37 6.62
CA PRO A 103 4.04 -10.61 5.38
C PRO A 103 3.90 -11.50 4.15
N CYS A 104 3.24 -10.97 3.13
CA CYS A 104 3.20 -11.54 1.79
C CYS A 104 4.46 -11.15 1.02
N ASP A 105 5.17 -12.15 0.48
CA ASP A 105 6.21 -11.92 -0.54
C ASP A 105 5.57 -11.50 -1.88
N VAL A 106 6.45 -11.27 -2.86
CA VAL A 106 6.12 -10.96 -4.26
C VAL A 106 5.00 -11.85 -4.81
N ASP A 107 3.98 -11.22 -5.41
CA ASP A 107 2.77 -11.84 -5.99
C ASP A 107 1.89 -12.68 -5.03
N GLN A 108 2.27 -12.87 -3.76
CA GLN A 108 1.44 -13.64 -2.82
C GLN A 108 0.16 -12.89 -2.38
N ALA A 109 0.13 -11.57 -2.51
CA ALA A 109 -1.00 -10.75 -2.10
C ALA A 109 -2.21 -10.91 -3.04
N PRO A 110 -3.45 -11.07 -2.52
CA PRO A 110 -4.66 -11.21 -3.34
C PRO A 110 -4.87 -10.08 -4.36
N VAL A 111 -4.48 -8.84 -4.03
CA VAL A 111 -4.53 -7.71 -4.97
C VAL A 111 -3.59 -7.87 -6.17
N CYS A 112 -2.39 -8.46 -5.99
CA CYS A 112 -1.50 -8.75 -7.12
C CYS A 112 -2.17 -9.70 -8.10
N LYS A 113 -2.85 -10.74 -7.59
CA LYS A 113 -3.63 -11.65 -8.45
C LYS A 113 -4.82 -10.94 -9.11
N ALA A 114 -5.53 -10.05 -8.42
CA ALA A 114 -6.64 -9.31 -9.00
C ALA A 114 -6.18 -8.41 -10.18
N ILE A 115 -5.05 -7.72 -10.03
CA ILE A 115 -4.43 -6.92 -11.11
C ILE A 115 -3.98 -7.84 -12.26
N LYS A 116 -3.16 -8.84 -11.96
CA LYS A 116 -2.52 -9.74 -12.95
C LYS A 116 -3.50 -10.60 -13.76
N ASP A 117 -4.64 -10.96 -13.17
CA ASP A 117 -5.72 -11.69 -13.85
C ASP A 117 -6.70 -10.76 -14.64
N GLY A 118 -6.55 -9.44 -14.59
CA GLY A 118 -7.52 -8.48 -15.17
C GLY A 118 -8.88 -8.45 -14.45
N LYS A 119 -8.88 -8.69 -13.13
CA LYS A 119 -10.09 -8.90 -12.30
C LYS A 119 -10.30 -7.84 -11.23
N TYR A 120 -9.41 -6.86 -11.12
CA TYR A 120 -9.51 -5.75 -10.18
C TYR A 120 -10.80 -4.96 -10.42
N GLU A 121 -11.70 -4.96 -9.43
CA GLU A 121 -13.09 -4.50 -9.60
C GLU A 121 -13.39 -3.28 -8.73
N VAL A 122 -13.77 -2.17 -9.37
CA VAL A 122 -14.16 -0.91 -8.71
C VAL A 122 -15.51 -0.47 -9.29
N ASP A 123 -16.45 -0.06 -8.43
CA ASP A 123 -17.81 0.34 -8.82
C ASP A 123 -18.57 -0.71 -9.68
N ASN A 124 -18.26 -2.01 -9.50
CA ASN A 124 -18.72 -3.17 -10.29
C ASN A 124 -18.16 -3.25 -11.73
N VAL A 125 -17.14 -2.45 -12.06
CA VAL A 125 -16.41 -2.47 -13.34
C VAL A 125 -15.05 -3.14 -13.14
N LYS A 126 -14.66 -4.03 -14.05
CA LYS A 126 -13.36 -4.71 -14.03
C LYS A 126 -12.35 -3.98 -14.89
N TYR A 127 -11.15 -3.81 -14.37
CA TYR A 127 -10.07 -3.08 -15.01
C TYR A 127 -8.88 -4.00 -15.30
N ASN A 128 -8.44 -4.00 -16.56
CA ASN A 128 -7.22 -4.70 -17.00
C ASN A 128 -5.94 -3.95 -16.61
N TRP A 129 -6.07 -2.69 -16.21
CA TRP A 129 -4.97 -1.79 -15.88
C TRP A 129 -5.26 -1.12 -14.55
N VAL A 130 -4.25 -1.05 -13.68
CA VAL A 130 -4.31 -0.37 -12.38
C VAL A 130 -3.05 0.46 -12.24
N SER A 131 -3.19 1.72 -11.84
CA SER A 131 -2.06 2.59 -11.53
C SER A 131 -1.47 2.21 -10.19
N THR A 132 -0.16 1.97 -10.15
CA THR A 132 0.58 1.58 -8.94
C THR A 132 1.98 2.16 -8.98
N TYR A 133 2.66 2.22 -7.83
CA TYR A 133 4.01 2.77 -7.73
C TYR A 133 5.02 1.86 -8.44
N SER A 134 5.90 2.46 -9.25
CA SER A 134 7.00 1.75 -9.92
C SER A 134 8.35 2.41 -9.63
N TYR A 135 9.39 1.58 -9.66
CA TYR A 135 10.77 1.98 -9.48
C TYR A 135 11.34 2.84 -10.62
N ARG A 136 10.83 2.69 -11.87
CA ARG A 136 11.18 3.59 -12.98
C ARG A 136 10.47 4.93 -12.88
N GLY A 137 9.22 4.91 -12.40
CA GLY A 137 8.50 6.12 -11.99
C GLY A 137 9.30 6.88 -10.94
N TRP A 138 9.75 6.18 -9.89
CA TRP A 138 10.57 6.73 -8.82
C TRP A 138 11.83 7.48 -9.31
N CYS A 139 12.59 6.87 -10.22
CA CYS A 139 13.76 7.53 -10.81
C CYS A 139 13.43 8.84 -11.52
N SER A 140 12.26 8.92 -12.16
CA SER A 140 11.78 10.16 -12.77
C SER A 140 11.42 11.21 -11.70
N LEU A 141 10.82 10.80 -10.57
CA LEU A 141 10.50 11.70 -9.45
C LEU A 141 11.74 12.40 -8.87
N LEU A 142 12.87 11.69 -8.80
CA LEU A 142 14.14 12.23 -8.33
C LEU A 142 14.74 13.28 -9.27
N GLU A 143 14.56 13.16 -10.59
CA GLU A 143 15.02 14.17 -11.56
C GLU A 143 14.27 15.50 -11.38
N TYR A 144 12.95 15.46 -11.12
CA TYR A 144 12.12 16.65 -10.94
C TYR A 144 12.25 17.34 -9.57
N LYS A 145 12.81 16.65 -8.56
CA LYS A 145 13.01 17.10 -7.16
C LYS A 145 11.70 17.32 -6.37
N PRO A 146 11.46 16.53 -5.31
CA PRO A 146 10.37 16.77 -4.36
C PRO A 146 10.41 18.18 -3.74
N ILE A 147 9.26 18.86 -3.70
CA ILE A 147 9.03 20.11 -2.95
C ILE A 147 7.78 20.00 -2.06
N ALA A 148 7.70 20.80 -1.01
CA ALA A 148 6.54 20.81 -0.12
C ALA A 148 5.45 21.75 -0.66
N CYS A 149 4.27 21.22 -0.95
CA CYS A 149 3.11 21.99 -1.40
C CYS A 149 2.05 22.03 -0.29
N ASP A 150 2.21 22.99 0.62
CA ASP A 150 1.25 23.25 1.71
C ASP A 150 0.33 24.41 1.37
N GLN A 151 -0.85 24.05 0.87
CA GLN A 151 -1.93 24.97 0.50
C GLN A 151 -2.57 25.74 1.67
N TYR A 152 -2.06 25.59 2.90
CA TYR A 152 -2.48 26.36 4.06
C TYR A 152 -1.48 27.46 4.46
N THR A 153 -0.32 27.60 3.78
CA THR A 153 0.59 28.74 4.03
C THR A 153 0.10 30.02 3.34
N PRO A 154 0.30 31.22 3.95
CA PRO A 154 -0.23 32.48 3.39
C PRO A 154 0.39 32.90 2.05
N ASP A 155 1.53 32.31 1.68
CA ASP A 155 2.34 32.57 0.50
C ASP A 155 2.28 31.46 -0.56
N TYR A 156 1.43 30.43 -0.34
CA TYR A 156 1.30 29.31 -1.26
C TYR A 156 0.87 29.75 -2.67
N THR A 157 1.61 29.27 -3.67
CA THR A 157 1.27 29.39 -5.09
C THR A 157 1.37 28.02 -5.74
N GLY A 158 0.22 27.48 -6.14
CA GLY A 158 0.09 26.12 -6.64
C GLY A 158 -1.37 25.70 -6.74
N ASP A 159 -1.62 24.43 -7.07
CA ASP A 159 -2.96 23.87 -7.14
C ASP A 159 -3.51 23.65 -5.72
N LEU A 160 -4.81 23.92 -5.52
CA LEU A 160 -5.51 23.61 -4.26
C LEU A 160 -5.98 22.15 -4.19
N TYR A 161 -5.71 21.38 -5.23
CA TYR A 161 -6.14 20.00 -5.40
C TYR A 161 -5.04 19.19 -6.09
N TRP A 162 -4.91 17.92 -5.70
CA TRP A 162 -3.99 16.95 -6.33
C TRP A 162 -4.67 15.58 -6.44
N ALA A 163 -4.15 14.73 -7.32
CA ALA A 163 -4.70 13.40 -7.59
C ALA A 163 -3.87 12.30 -6.92
N ILE A 164 -4.50 11.41 -6.16
CA ILE A 164 -3.86 10.16 -5.70
C ILE A 164 -4.20 9.04 -6.69
N CYS A 165 -3.19 8.65 -7.46
CA CYS A 165 -3.28 7.58 -8.46
C CYS A 165 -2.87 6.20 -7.95
N ASP A 166 -2.52 6.06 -6.67
CA ASP A 166 -2.21 4.76 -6.09
C ASP A 166 -3.45 3.86 -6.05
N ALA A 167 -3.27 2.66 -6.62
CA ALA A 167 -4.30 1.65 -6.87
C ALA A 167 -5.51 2.18 -7.67
N ALA A 168 -5.33 3.23 -8.49
CA ALA A 168 -6.39 3.79 -9.32
C ALA A 168 -6.74 2.88 -10.51
N PRO A 169 -8.04 2.63 -10.79
CA PRO A 169 -8.45 1.83 -11.94
C PRO A 169 -8.23 2.60 -13.26
N CYS A 170 -7.81 1.89 -14.30
CA CYS A 170 -7.45 2.49 -15.60
C CYS A 170 -8.02 1.71 -16.79
N THR A 171 -8.28 2.42 -17.89
CA THR A 171 -8.68 1.88 -19.19
C THR A 171 -7.68 2.27 -20.28
N GLU A 172 -7.70 1.60 -21.43
CA GLU A 172 -6.96 2.09 -22.60
C GLU A 172 -7.66 3.33 -23.18
N ASN A 173 -6.90 4.38 -23.46
CA ASN A 173 -7.38 5.61 -24.08
C ASN A 173 -7.05 5.59 -25.59
N PRO A 174 -7.97 5.17 -26.47
CA PRO A 174 -7.71 5.11 -27.91
C PRO A 174 -7.57 6.51 -28.56
N ASN A 175 -7.90 7.57 -27.84
CA ASN A 175 -7.81 8.96 -28.27
C ASN A 175 -6.73 9.75 -27.51
N SER A 176 -5.77 9.06 -26.87
CA SER A 176 -4.68 9.75 -26.16
C SER A 176 -3.87 10.60 -27.14
N SER A 177 -3.72 11.88 -26.81
CA SER A 177 -2.88 12.81 -27.56
C SER A 177 -1.38 12.58 -27.35
N ASN A 178 -1.00 11.64 -26.48
CA ASN A 178 0.38 11.22 -26.24
C ASN A 178 0.48 9.70 -26.39
N SER A 179 1.15 9.23 -27.46
CA SER A 179 1.35 7.81 -27.78
C SER A 179 2.00 7.01 -26.65
N ASP A 180 2.84 7.66 -25.85
CA ASP A 180 3.65 7.01 -24.82
C ASP A 180 2.82 6.78 -23.55
N LYS A 181 1.70 7.51 -23.42
CA LYS A 181 0.68 7.44 -22.36
C LYS A 181 -0.66 6.92 -22.90
N PRO A 182 -0.80 5.61 -23.19
CA PRO A 182 -2.00 5.04 -23.82
C PRO A 182 -3.10 4.62 -22.83
N LEU A 183 -2.96 4.93 -21.54
CA LEU A 183 -3.91 4.55 -20.48
C LEU A 183 -4.52 5.80 -19.84
N SER A 184 -5.81 5.79 -19.54
CA SER A 184 -6.47 6.83 -18.73
C SER A 184 -6.89 6.24 -17.39
N CYS A 185 -6.53 6.90 -16.30
CA CYS A 185 -6.68 6.40 -14.92
C CYS A 185 -7.56 7.32 -14.07
N GLN A 186 -8.56 6.75 -13.39
CA GLN A 186 -9.44 7.47 -12.47
C GLN A 186 -8.82 7.61 -11.09
N CYS A 187 -8.03 8.66 -10.91
CA CYS A 187 -7.37 8.97 -9.64
C CYS A 187 -8.33 9.72 -8.71
N ARG A 188 -8.21 9.54 -7.39
CA ARG A 188 -9.06 10.26 -6.41
C ARG A 188 -8.50 11.65 -6.15
N VAL A 189 -9.34 12.68 -6.02
CA VAL A 189 -8.89 14.04 -5.71
C VAL A 189 -8.71 14.24 -4.20
N LYS A 190 -7.74 15.06 -3.82
CA LYS A 190 -7.43 15.49 -2.45
C LYS A 190 -7.18 16.99 -2.40
N ASN A 191 -7.47 17.61 -1.26
CA ASN A 191 -7.32 19.05 -0.97
C ASN A 191 -6.53 19.27 0.35
N THR A 192 -5.46 18.49 0.50
CA THR A 192 -4.56 18.46 1.65
C THR A 192 -3.12 18.65 1.20
N PRO A 193 -2.19 19.14 2.04
CA PRO A 193 -0.79 19.29 1.68
C PRO A 193 -0.16 18.03 1.07
N PHE A 194 0.63 18.23 0.02
CA PHE A 194 1.19 17.17 -0.83
C PHE A 194 2.63 17.46 -1.23
N VAL A 195 3.26 16.48 -1.87
CA VAL A 195 4.60 16.65 -2.44
C VAL A 195 4.49 17.11 -3.89
N GLY A 196 5.05 18.27 -4.22
CA GLY A 196 5.24 18.71 -5.60
C GLY A 196 6.50 18.11 -6.21
N PHE A 197 6.59 18.13 -7.54
CA PHE A 197 7.78 17.68 -8.28
C PHE A 197 8.30 18.83 -9.13
N GLY A 198 9.21 19.63 -8.55
CA GLY A 198 9.69 20.90 -9.13
C GLY A 198 8.66 22.03 -9.25
N SER A 199 7.37 21.72 -9.09
CA SER A 199 6.20 22.59 -9.20
C SER A 199 5.14 22.16 -8.18
N CYS A 200 4.27 23.09 -7.76
CA CYS A 200 3.02 22.80 -7.04
C CYS A 200 1.77 22.90 -7.93
N THR A 201 1.95 23.13 -9.24
CA THR A 201 0.88 23.18 -10.25
C THR A 201 1.12 22.21 -11.40
N GLY A 202 0.05 21.58 -11.87
CA GLY A 202 0.02 20.73 -13.07
C GLY A 202 0.15 21.51 -14.39
N ALA A 203 -0.19 20.85 -15.49
CA ALA A 203 -0.05 21.36 -16.86
C ALA A 203 -1.42 21.56 -17.52
N ASN A 204 -1.53 22.57 -18.39
CA ASN A 204 -2.72 22.83 -19.21
C ASN A 204 -4.04 23.03 -18.42
N GLY A 205 -3.95 23.48 -17.15
CA GLY A 205 -5.10 23.62 -16.25
C GLY A 205 -5.58 22.31 -15.61
N GLY A 206 -4.86 21.21 -15.83
CA GLY A 206 -4.95 20.01 -14.99
C GLY A 206 -4.15 20.16 -13.70
N ILE A 207 -4.41 19.25 -12.75
CA ILE A 207 -3.67 19.09 -11.51
C ILE A 207 -2.59 18.00 -11.67
N MET A 208 -1.68 17.88 -10.72
CA MET A 208 -0.73 16.76 -10.71
C MET A 208 -1.22 15.53 -9.94
N SER A 209 -0.79 14.36 -10.40
CA SER A 209 -0.75 13.13 -9.63
C SER A 209 0.43 13.13 -8.66
N SER A 210 0.19 12.88 -7.38
CA SER A 210 1.21 12.83 -6.34
C SER A 210 0.78 11.99 -5.12
N PHE A 211 1.44 12.21 -3.98
CA PHE A 211 1.23 11.57 -2.68
C PHE A 211 1.27 12.60 -1.53
N PRO A 212 0.77 12.27 -0.32
CA PRO A 212 0.64 13.21 0.80
C PRO A 212 1.99 13.76 1.31
N LEU A 213 1.99 14.99 1.85
CA LEU A 213 3.21 15.66 2.33
C LEU A 213 3.97 14.84 3.40
N TRP A 214 3.26 14.14 4.28
CA TRP A 214 3.87 13.32 5.35
C TRP A 214 4.70 12.14 4.83
N ALA A 215 4.50 11.73 3.57
CA ALA A 215 5.17 10.57 3.01
C ALA A 215 6.61 10.86 2.55
N TRP A 216 7.13 12.08 2.71
CA TRP A 216 8.49 12.43 2.36
C TRP A 216 9.23 13.15 3.48
N ASP A 217 10.39 12.62 3.88
CA ASP A 217 11.34 13.31 4.75
C ASP A 217 12.20 14.23 3.88
N PHE A 218 11.85 15.52 3.86
CA PHE A 218 12.60 16.56 3.14
C PHE A 218 13.99 16.85 3.72
N GLN A 219 14.28 16.47 4.97
CA GLN A 219 15.60 16.67 5.58
C GLN A 219 16.56 15.54 5.19
N ARG A 220 16.05 14.31 5.05
CA ARG A 220 16.81 13.12 4.63
C ARG A 220 16.68 12.79 3.16
N ASN A 221 15.80 13.49 2.43
CA ASN A 221 15.46 13.27 1.03
C ASN A 221 15.11 11.79 0.74
N THR A 222 14.18 11.23 1.53
CA THR A 222 13.75 9.83 1.44
C THR A 222 12.34 9.60 2.00
N TYR A 223 11.73 8.46 1.66
CA TYR A 223 10.56 7.96 2.37
C TYR A 223 10.90 7.71 3.86
N PRO A 224 10.05 8.12 4.83
CA PRO A 224 10.26 7.89 6.25
C PRO A 224 9.86 6.48 6.72
N PHE A 225 9.32 5.66 5.82
CA PHE A 225 8.89 4.28 6.02
C PHE A 225 9.61 3.33 5.05
N ALA A 226 9.59 2.03 5.35
CA ALA A 226 10.22 1.01 4.52
C ALA A 226 9.41 0.77 3.24
N MET A 227 9.77 1.47 2.15
CA MET A 227 9.36 1.11 0.80
C MET A 227 10.13 -0.14 0.35
N PRO A 228 9.46 -1.25 0.00
CA PRO A 228 10.13 -2.44 -0.54
C PRO A 228 11.06 -2.09 -1.70
N GLY A 229 12.26 -2.70 -1.75
CA GLY A 229 13.18 -2.65 -2.89
C GLY A 229 13.81 -1.27 -3.22
N TYR A 230 13.46 -0.23 -2.47
CA TYR A 230 13.87 1.16 -2.70
C TYR A 230 15.40 1.34 -2.67
N GLU A 231 16.07 0.63 -1.76
CA GLU A 231 17.52 0.63 -1.55
C GLU A 231 18.33 0.17 -2.77
N TYR A 232 17.78 -0.72 -3.61
CA TYR A 232 18.44 -1.18 -4.84
C TYR A 232 18.28 -0.18 -6.00
N VAL A 233 17.25 0.66 -5.93
CA VAL A 233 16.82 1.53 -7.05
C VAL A 233 17.46 2.90 -6.98
N GLN A 234 17.76 3.41 -5.77
CA GLN A 234 18.53 4.64 -5.59
C GLN A 234 19.88 4.64 -6.33
N GLY A 235 20.49 3.46 -6.54
CA GLY A 235 21.76 3.30 -7.27
C GLY A 235 21.62 2.97 -8.77
N ALA A 236 20.40 2.83 -9.31
CA ALA A 236 20.15 2.19 -10.61
C ALA A 236 19.41 3.07 -11.63
N CYS A 237 19.17 4.35 -11.34
CA CYS A 237 18.34 5.21 -12.17
C CYS A 237 18.94 5.50 -13.56
N ALA A 238 18.11 5.29 -14.59
CA ALA A 238 18.39 5.59 -15.99
C ALA A 238 17.12 6.16 -16.66
N THR A 239 17.30 6.97 -17.71
CA THR A 239 16.22 7.73 -18.35
C THR A 239 15.11 6.83 -18.90
N PHE A 240 13.87 7.13 -18.53
CA PHE A 240 12.74 6.21 -18.59
C PHE A 240 11.90 6.33 -19.89
N LYS A 241 11.36 5.19 -20.36
CA LYS A 241 10.43 5.04 -21.51
C LYS A 241 9.49 3.85 -21.28
N SER A 242 8.31 3.88 -21.93
CA SER A 242 7.32 2.79 -21.90
C SER A 242 7.85 1.50 -22.55
N ASP A 243 7.43 0.34 -22.03
CA ASP A 243 7.83 -0.98 -22.55
C ASP A 243 7.04 -1.34 -23.82
N PRO A 244 7.68 -1.97 -24.83
CA PRO A 244 6.97 -2.48 -26.00
C PRO A 244 6.05 -3.64 -25.62
N LEU A 245 4.92 -3.78 -26.35
CA LEU A 245 4.04 -4.93 -26.20
C LEU A 245 4.76 -6.24 -26.56
N PRO A 246 4.38 -7.39 -25.96
CA PRO A 246 4.89 -8.68 -26.37
C PRO A 246 4.55 -8.96 -27.84
N SER A 247 5.48 -9.58 -28.56
CA SER A 247 5.19 -10.17 -29.87
C SER A 247 4.11 -11.23 -29.71
N ARG A 248 3.06 -11.15 -30.55
CA ARG A 248 2.00 -12.15 -30.66
C ARG A 248 2.50 -13.45 -31.30
#